data_AF-A0A9E2MVL9-F1
#
_entry.id   AF-A0A9E2MVL9-F1
#
_cell.length_a   1.000
_cell.length_b   1.000
_cell.length_c   1.000
_cell.angle_alpha   90.00
_cell.angle_beta   90.00
_cell.angle_gamma   90.00
#
_symmetry.space_group_name_H-M   'P 1'
#
loop_
_entity.id
_entity.type
_entity.pdbx_description
1 polymer ?
#
loop_
_entity_poly.entity_id
_entity_poly.type
_entity_poly.pdbx_seq_one_letter_code
_entity_poly.pdbx_strand_id
1 'polypeptide(L)'
;MTGGERRMIRGPFKGKKIEFAPAARVEQFHCLADEFMLEIFDFLPGEYLITDESSIPDFTELGSSDTLEIWSRIAETYAVERNEVPSERLVDIFAEIQGRRSPQ
;
A
#
# COMPACT_ATOMS: atom_id res chain seq x y z
N MET A 1 -6.13 -19.80 1.17
CA MET A 1 -6.12 -19.47 2.61
C MET A 1 -7.17 -18.39 2.84
N THR A 2 -7.98 -18.57 3.87
CA THR A 2 -9.35 -18.05 3.99
C THR A 2 -9.36 -16.57 4.39
N GLY A 3 -9.96 -15.70 3.55
CA GLY A 3 -10.22 -14.30 3.90
C GLY A 3 -11.11 -14.22 5.14
N GLY A 4 -10.66 -13.44 6.14
CA GLY A 4 -11.31 -13.35 7.44
C GLY A 4 -12.64 -12.62 7.37
N GLU A 5 -13.73 -13.38 7.51
CA GLU A 5 -15.09 -12.86 7.57
C GLU A 5 -15.45 -12.42 9.01
N ARG A 6 -15.73 -11.12 9.22
CA ARG A 6 -16.28 -10.59 10.48
C ARG A 6 -17.54 -9.77 10.22
N ARG A 7 -18.63 -10.12 10.91
CA ARG A 7 -19.94 -9.48 10.79
C ARG A 7 -20.16 -8.47 11.91
N MET A 8 -20.60 -7.25 11.58
CA MET A 8 -20.94 -6.24 12.59
C MET A 8 -22.16 -6.68 13.42
N ILE A 9 -21.95 -6.93 14.72
CA ILE A 9 -22.96 -7.47 15.64
C ILE A 9 -23.87 -6.38 16.25
N ARG A 10 -23.52 -5.09 16.19
CA ARG A 10 -24.28 -3.96 16.77
C ARG A 10 -24.07 -2.64 16.00
N GLY A 11 -25.00 -1.69 16.11
CA GLY A 11 -24.96 -0.35 15.48
C GLY A 11 -25.86 -0.19 14.23
N PRO A 12 -26.00 1.02 13.67
CA PRO A 12 -26.86 1.30 12.49
C PRO A 12 -26.40 0.57 11.21
N PHE A 13 -25.21 -0.04 11.23
CA PHE A 13 -24.66 -0.87 10.15
C PHE A 13 -24.78 -2.39 10.43
N LYS A 14 -25.57 -2.79 11.43
CA LYS A 14 -25.82 -4.20 11.78
C LYS A 14 -26.30 -4.97 10.55
N GLY A 15 -25.60 -6.06 10.25
CA GLY A 15 -25.93 -6.93 9.11
C GLY A 15 -25.29 -6.54 7.78
N LYS A 16 -24.63 -5.37 7.67
CA LYS A 16 -23.79 -5.08 6.50
C LYS A 16 -22.55 -5.96 6.52
N LYS A 17 -22.26 -6.59 5.38
CA LYS A 17 -21.03 -7.33 5.15
C LYS A 17 -19.92 -6.31 4.95
N ILE A 18 -18.86 -6.41 5.75
CA ILE A 18 -17.59 -5.76 5.43
C ILE A 18 -16.85 -6.79 4.59
N GLU A 19 -16.68 -6.49 3.32
CA GLU A 19 -15.79 -7.26 2.45
C GLU A 19 -14.42 -6.58 2.54
N PHE A 20 -13.43 -7.29 3.09
CA PHE A 20 -12.06 -6.80 3.09
C PHE A 20 -11.49 -7.01 1.69
N ALA A 21 -10.86 -5.96 1.14
CA ALA A 21 -10.11 -6.08 -0.08
C ALA A 21 -9.04 -7.18 0.07
N PRO A 22 -8.77 -7.96 -0.99
CA PRO A 22 -7.66 -8.90 -1.01
C PRO A 22 -6.34 -8.20 -0.64
N ALA A 23 -5.48 -8.86 0.13
CA ALA A 23 -4.13 -8.40 0.46
C ALA A 23 -3.05 -9.41 0.00
N ALA A 24 -3.46 -10.42 -0.78
CA ALA A 24 -2.62 -11.57 -1.09
C ALA A 24 -1.40 -11.23 -1.96
N ARG A 25 -1.43 -10.11 -2.70
CA ARG A 25 -0.24 -9.65 -3.43
C ARG A 25 0.66 -8.81 -2.54
N VAL A 26 0.11 -7.87 -1.78
CA VAL A 26 0.89 -7.04 -0.85
C VAL A 26 1.60 -7.90 0.21
N GLU A 27 0.97 -8.98 0.69
CA GLU A 27 1.59 -9.92 1.65
C GLU A 27 2.90 -10.54 1.12
N GLN A 28 3.06 -10.69 -0.20
CA GLN A 28 4.30 -11.19 -0.81
C GLN A 28 5.44 -10.17 -0.70
N PHE A 29 5.11 -8.90 -0.53
CA PHE A 29 6.05 -7.80 -0.38
C PHE A 29 6.22 -7.36 1.07
N HIS A 30 5.80 -8.12 2.08
CA HIS A 30 5.71 -7.59 3.46
C HIS A 30 7.00 -6.91 3.97
N CYS A 31 8.19 -7.50 3.72
CA CYS A 31 9.46 -6.87 4.12
C CYS A 31 9.68 -5.52 3.43
N LEU A 32 9.37 -5.46 2.13
CA LEU A 32 9.50 -4.25 1.32
C LEU A 32 8.43 -3.23 1.71
N ALA A 33 7.23 -3.68 2.03
CA ALA A 33 6.14 -2.82 2.47
C ALA A 33 6.48 -2.15 3.80
N ASP A 34 7.01 -2.90 4.77
CA ASP A 34 7.42 -2.36 6.07
C ASP A 34 8.56 -1.34 5.92
N GLU A 35 9.57 -1.65 5.09
CA GLU A 35 10.64 -0.71 4.73
C GLU A 35 10.09 0.55 4.05
N PHE A 36 9.18 0.37 3.08
CA PHE A 36 8.61 1.48 2.32
C PHE A 36 7.76 2.40 3.16
N MET A 37 6.90 1.84 4.02
CA MET A 37 6.02 2.64 4.88
C MET A 37 6.82 3.44 5.90
N LEU A 38 7.92 2.89 6.41
CA LEU A 38 8.84 3.62 7.27
C LEU A 38 9.61 4.69 6.48
N GLU A 39 10.26 4.32 5.38
CA GLU A 39 11.17 5.21 4.66
C GLU A 39 10.46 6.34 3.92
N ILE A 40 9.21 6.15 3.50
CA ILE A 40 8.45 7.14 2.72
C ILE A 40 7.44 7.90 3.59
N PHE A 41 6.75 7.20 4.49
CA PHE A 41 5.65 7.77 5.28
C PHE A 41 5.95 7.89 6.78
N ASP A 42 7.11 7.43 7.25
CA ASP A 42 7.49 7.40 8.66
C ASP A 42 6.51 6.58 9.54
N PHE A 43 5.84 5.59 8.96
CA PHE A 43 4.91 4.72 9.69
C PHE A 43 5.59 3.43 10.15
N LEU A 44 5.43 3.10 11.43
CA LEU A 44 5.92 1.85 11.99
C LEU A 44 4.99 0.68 11.63
N PRO A 45 5.53 -0.56 11.60
CA PRO A 45 4.70 -1.76 11.45
C PRO A 45 3.58 -1.81 12.48
N GLY A 46 2.33 -1.84 12.02
CA GLY A 46 1.13 -1.82 12.85
C GLY A 46 0.42 -0.47 12.94
N GLU A 47 1.02 0.62 12.44
CA GLU A 47 0.38 1.93 12.33
C GLU A 47 -0.40 2.10 11.01
N TYR A 48 -0.16 1.22 10.04
CA TYR A 48 -0.83 1.21 8.74
C TYR A 48 -1.58 -0.10 8.48
N LEU A 49 -2.55 0.00 7.57
CA LEU A 49 -3.21 -1.15 6.96
C LEU A 49 -3.19 -0.95 5.44
N ILE A 50 -2.50 -1.84 4.74
CA ILE A 50 -2.38 -1.85 3.28
C ILE A 50 -3.10 -3.07 2.70
N THR A 51 -3.75 -2.88 1.56
CA THR A 51 -4.40 -3.94 0.77
C THR A 51 -3.93 -3.85 -0.68
N ASP A 52 -4.32 -4.81 -1.53
CA ASP A 52 -3.95 -4.81 -2.95
C ASP A 52 -4.51 -3.58 -3.72
N GLU A 53 -5.46 -2.86 -3.12
CA GLU A 53 -6.08 -1.65 -3.67
C GLU A 53 -5.49 -0.35 -3.10
N SER A 54 -4.63 -0.44 -2.08
CA SER A 54 -3.99 0.72 -1.47
C SER A 54 -3.07 1.45 -2.45
N SER A 55 -3.15 2.78 -2.40
CA SER A 55 -2.43 3.70 -3.27
C SER A 55 -1.76 4.82 -2.47
N ILE A 56 -0.78 5.51 -3.08
CA ILE A 56 -0.07 6.63 -2.43
C ILE A 56 -1.04 7.67 -1.80
N PRO A 57 -2.09 8.14 -2.49
CA PRO A 57 -3.04 9.09 -1.91
C PRO A 57 -3.73 8.61 -0.64
N ASP A 58 -3.89 7.30 -0.42
CA ASP A 58 -4.59 6.78 0.78
C ASP A 58 -3.81 7.08 2.07
N PHE A 59 -2.53 7.43 1.95
CA PHE A 59 -1.64 7.73 3.08
C PHE A 59 -1.26 9.21 3.16
N THR A 60 -1.91 10.08 2.37
CA THR A 60 -1.72 11.53 2.43
C THR A 60 -2.79 12.21 3.29
N GLU A 61 -2.51 13.43 3.76
CA GLU A 61 -3.50 14.21 4.50
C GLU A 61 -4.79 14.37 3.69
N LEU A 62 -5.89 13.84 4.23
CA LEU A 62 -7.23 13.87 3.64
C LEU A 62 -7.36 13.27 2.24
N GLY A 63 -6.44 12.37 1.82
CA GLY A 63 -6.48 11.81 0.48
C GLY A 63 -6.11 12.82 -0.61
N SER A 64 -5.24 13.78 -0.27
CA SER A 64 -4.70 14.76 -1.22
C SER A 64 -4.17 14.07 -2.48
N SER A 65 -4.53 14.63 -3.62
CA SER A 65 -4.02 14.21 -4.94
C SER A 65 -2.62 14.74 -5.23
N ASP A 66 -2.07 15.60 -4.37
CA ASP A 66 -0.69 16.06 -4.49
C ASP A 66 0.26 15.00 -3.93
N THR A 67 0.77 14.16 -4.84
CA THR A 67 1.70 13.06 -4.53
C THR A 67 3.13 13.40 -4.96
N LEU A 68 3.41 14.65 -5.37
CA LEU A 68 4.68 15.03 -5.98
C LEU A 68 5.86 14.86 -5.02
N GLU A 69 5.73 15.35 -3.79
CA GLU A 69 6.77 15.23 -2.77
C GLU A 69 7.06 13.77 -2.43
N ILE A 70 6.00 12.95 -2.38
CA ILE A 70 6.11 11.52 -2.10
C ILE A 70 6.84 10.81 -3.24
N TRP A 71 6.51 11.14 -4.49
CA TRP A 71 7.20 10.61 -5.66
C TRP A 71 8.66 11.04 -5.73
N SER A 72 8.99 12.27 -5.31
CA SER A 72 10.40 12.69 -5.17
C SER A 72 11.13 11.81 -4.17
N ARG A 73 10.53 11.54 -3.00
CA ARG A 73 11.14 10.67 -1.98
C ARG A 73 11.29 9.22 -2.46
N ILE A 74 10.30 8.68 -3.18
CA ILE A 74 10.37 7.34 -3.78
C ILE A 74 11.51 7.27 -4.80
N ALA A 75 11.64 8.28 -5.67
CA ALA A 75 12.71 8.34 -6.65
C ALA A 75 14.08 8.42 -5.99
N GLU A 76 14.23 9.20 -4.91
CA GLU A 76 15.48 9.31 -4.16
C GLU A 76 15.86 8.01 -3.44
N THR A 77 14.92 7.33 -2.79
CA THR A 77 15.19 6.12 -2.00
C THR A 77 15.29 4.85 -2.84
N TYR A 78 14.44 4.71 -3.85
CA TYR A 78 14.27 3.47 -4.61
C TYR A 78 14.67 3.59 -6.08
N ALA A 79 15.03 4.79 -6.56
CA ALA A 79 15.31 5.06 -7.97
C ALA A 79 14.16 4.61 -8.89
N VAL A 80 12.91 4.82 -8.45
CA VAL A 80 11.69 4.55 -9.23
C VAL A 80 10.91 5.85 -9.44
N GLU A 81 10.63 6.17 -10.68
CA GLU A 81 9.87 7.35 -11.09
C GLU A 81 8.39 7.02 -11.32
N ARG A 82 7.51 8.01 -11.19
CA ARG A 82 6.05 7.85 -11.37
C ARG A 82 5.66 7.25 -12.72
N ASN A 83 6.40 7.57 -13.78
CA ASN A 83 6.10 7.11 -15.14
C ASN A 83 6.55 5.66 -15.40
N GLU A 84 7.29 5.06 -14.48
CA GLU A 84 7.80 3.68 -14.60
C GLU A 84 6.80 2.66 -14.07
N VAL A 85 5.82 3.10 -13.27
CA VAL A 85 4.76 2.25 -12.75
C VAL A 85 3.46 2.45 -13.52
N PRO A 86 2.64 1.39 -13.68
CA PRO A 86 1.35 1.51 -14.36
C PRO A 86 0.32 2.30 -13.54
N SER A 87 0.46 2.35 -12.22
CA SER A 87 -0.43 3.11 -11.34
C SER A 87 0.24 3.49 -10.02
N GLU A 88 -0.37 4.42 -9.27
CA GLU A 88 0.10 4.83 -7.94
C GLU A 88 -0.30 3.83 -6.84
N ARG A 89 -0.70 2.61 -7.20
CA ARG A 89 -0.97 1.53 -6.26
C ARG A 89 0.32 0.98 -5.70
N LEU A 90 0.31 0.71 -4.39
CA LEU A 90 1.48 0.17 -3.69
C LEU A 90 1.94 -1.17 -4.29
N VAL A 91 1.01 -2.03 -4.74
CA VAL A 91 1.36 -3.30 -5.40
C VAL A 91 2.20 -3.12 -6.66
N ASP A 92 1.92 -2.09 -7.45
CA ASP A 92 2.62 -1.84 -8.71
C ASP A 92 3.99 -1.23 -8.43
N ILE A 93 4.07 -0.33 -7.44
CA ILE A 93 5.32 0.27 -6.96
C ILE A 93 6.24 -0.82 -6.37
N PHE A 94 5.71 -1.69 -5.52
CA PHE A 94 6.49 -2.78 -4.92
C PHE A 94 6.98 -3.78 -5.94
N ALA A 95 6.17 -4.11 -6.95
CA ALA A 95 6.58 -4.97 -8.05
C ALA A 95 7.76 -4.38 -8.83
N GLU A 96 7.72 -3.08 -9.14
CA GLU A 96 8.80 -2.39 -9.85
C GLU A 96 10.09 -2.35 -9.03
N ILE A 97 10.00 -1.98 -7.74
CA ILE A 97 11.15 -1.97 -6.83
C ILE A 97 11.77 -3.37 -6.71
N GLN A 98 10.94 -4.41 -6.52
CA GLN A 98 11.43 -5.78 -6.40
C GLN A 98 12.06 -6.29 -7.71
N GLY A 99 11.50 -5.90 -8.87
CA GLY A 99 12.06 -6.19 -10.19
C GLY A 99 13.46 -5.60 -10.37
N ARG A 100 13.72 -4.40 -9.86
CA ARG A 100 15.06 -3.77 -9.88
C ARG A 100 16.05 -4.40 -8.90
N ARG A 101 15.57 -4.81 -7.72
CA ARG A 101 16.40 -5.45 -6.69
C ARG A 101 16.81 -6.89 -7.05
N SER A 102 16.09 -7.52 -7.97
CA SER A 102 16.37 -8.87 -8.45
C SER A 102 16.94 -8.79 -9.87
N PRO A 103 18.26 -8.52 -10.05
CA PRO A 103 18.86 -8.65 -11.37
C PRO A 103 18.72 -10.11 -11.80
N GLN A 104 18.01 -10.36 -12.90
CA GLN A 104 18.09 -11.64 -13.61
C GLN A 104 19.51 -11.86 -14.13
#